data_AF-A0AAU8D5W3-F1
#
_entry.id   AF-A0AAU8D5W3-F1
#
_cell.length_a   1.000
_cell.length_b   1.000
_cell.length_c   1.000
_cell.angle_alpha   90.00
_cell.angle_beta   90.00
_cell.angle_gamma   90.00
#
_symmetry.space_group_name_H-M   'P 1'
#
loop_
_entity.id
_entity.type
_entity.pdbx_description
1 polymer ?
#
loop_
_entity_poly.entity_id
_entity_poly.type
_entity_poly.pdbx_seq_one_letter_code
_entity_poly.pdbx_strand_id
1 'polypeptide(L)' 'MGESNTSAFPLHRRRKLIESIARVLESKNGEDANAFWRSTVKTILVQLSESGIAPGLAEQEVRTLLRAVLGDIVRRVP' A
#
# COMPACT_ATOMS: atom_id res chain seq x y z
N MET A 1 -25.83 -6.14 -12.31
CA MET A 1 -25.16 -6.87 -11.21
C MET A 1 -24.21 -5.88 -10.55
N GLY A 2 -24.64 -5.19 -9.49
CA GLY A 2 -23.80 -4.19 -8.82
C GLY A 2 -22.80 -4.90 -7.92
N GLU A 3 -21.55 -4.97 -8.35
CA GLU A 3 -20.48 -5.56 -7.55
C GLU A 3 -20.28 -4.74 -6.28
N SER A 4 -20.73 -5.34 -5.20
CA SER A 4 -20.92 -4.73 -3.89
C SER A 4 -19.58 -4.41 -3.25
N ASN A 5 -19.40 -3.13 -2.91
CA ASN A 5 -18.65 -2.65 -1.75
C ASN A 5 -17.28 -3.31 -1.53
N THR A 6 -16.36 -3.08 -2.47
CA THR A 6 -14.93 -3.20 -2.20
C THR A 6 -14.58 -2.11 -1.19
N SER A 7 -14.75 -2.37 0.11
CA SER A 7 -14.29 -1.47 1.16
C SER A 7 -12.82 -1.17 0.89
N ALA A 8 -12.55 0.03 0.35
CA ALA A 8 -11.23 0.55 -0.05
C ALA A 8 -10.23 0.52 1.11
N PHE A 9 -10.79 0.38 2.30
CA PHE A 9 -10.19 0.59 3.60
C PHE A 9 -10.57 -0.56 4.55
N PRO A 10 -9.67 -0.97 5.46
CA PRO A 10 -8.31 -0.50 5.55
C PRO A 10 -7.32 -1.23 4.62
N LEU A 11 -6.39 -0.47 4.02
CA LEU A 11 -5.44 -1.01 3.03
C LEU A 11 -4.50 -2.05 3.62
N HIS A 12 -4.12 -1.89 4.89
CA HIS A 12 -3.25 -2.83 5.60
C HIS A 12 -3.89 -4.21 5.86
N ARG A 13 -5.19 -4.39 5.62
CA ARG A 13 -5.83 -5.71 5.68
C ARG A 13 -5.87 -6.43 4.34
N ARG A 14 -5.49 -5.76 3.26
CA ARG A 14 -5.47 -6.33 1.91
C ARG A 14 -4.18 -7.11 1.71
N ARG A 15 -4.16 -8.35 2.17
CA ARG A 15 -2.98 -9.22 2.06
C ARG A 15 -2.42 -9.30 0.63
N LYS A 16 -3.27 -9.49 -0.39
CA LYS A 16 -2.82 -9.47 -1.80
C LYS A 16 -2.10 -8.18 -2.22
N LEU A 17 -2.55 -7.03 -1.72
CA LEU A 17 -1.90 -5.73 -1.98
C LEU A 17 -0.53 -5.68 -1.33
N ILE A 18 -0.45 -6.07 -0.06
CA ILE A 18 0.79 -6.11 0.72
C ILE A 18 1.82 -7.01 0.03
N GLU A 19 1.43 -8.25 -0.30
CA GLU A 19 2.32 -9.22 -0.93
C GLU A 19 2.79 -8.79 -2.33
N SER A 20 1.90 -8.14 -3.09
CA SER A 20 2.24 -7.63 -4.42
C SER A 20 3.23 -6.48 -4.34
N ILE A 21 3.04 -5.54 -3.42
CA ILE A 21 3.98 -4.42 -3.22
C ILE A 21 5.31 -4.96 -2.68
N ALA A 22 5.29 -5.89 -1.73
CA ALA A 22 6.48 -6.52 -1.16
C ALA A 22 7.35 -7.17 -2.23
N ARG A 23 6.78 -8.03 -3.09
CA ARG A 23 7.51 -8.67 -4.19
C ARG A 23 8.16 -7.67 -5.14
N VAL A 24 7.44 -6.60 -5.48
CA VAL A 24 7.97 -5.57 -6.36
C VAL A 24 9.13 -4.83 -5.69
N LEU A 25 9.00 -4.47 -4.41
CA LEU A 25 10.09 -3.84 -3.65
C LEU A 25 11.31 -4.75 -3.51
N GLU A 26 11.13 -6.04 -3.24
CA GLU A 26 12.22 -7.02 -3.16
C GLU A 26 13.00 -7.14 -4.49
N SER A 27 12.32 -6.97 -5.62
CA SER A 27 12.94 -7.04 -6.95
C SER A 27 13.70 -5.77 -7.36
N LYS A 28 13.62 -4.69 -6.58
CA LYS A 28 14.13 -3.36 -6.93
C LYS A 28 15.30 -2.96 -6.03
N ASN A 29 16.28 -2.25 -6.61
CA ASN A 29 17.34 -1.62 -5.83
C ASN A 29 16.82 -0.40 -5.06
N GLY A 30 17.61 0.14 -4.12
CA GLY A 30 17.14 1.18 -3.20
C GLY A 30 16.52 2.43 -3.85
N GLU A 31 17.05 2.89 -4.99
CA GLU A 31 16.50 4.06 -5.69
C GLU A 31 15.19 3.73 -6.43
N ASP A 32 15.16 2.64 -7.18
CA ASP A 32 13.98 2.22 -7.95
C ASP A 32 12.84 1.76 -7.04
N ALA A 33 13.17 1.12 -5.90
CA ALA A 33 12.23 0.77 -4.85
C ALA A 33 11.60 2.03 -4.23
N ASN A 34 12.41 3.06 -3.96
CA ASN A 34 11.90 4.33 -3.43
C ASN A 34 11.02 5.07 -4.45
N ALA A 35 11.41 5.10 -5.72
CA ALA A 35 10.59 5.68 -6.79
C ALA A 35 9.25 4.97 -6.94
N PHE A 36 9.26 3.63 -6.95
CA PHE A 36 8.07 2.80 -6.98
C PHE A 36 7.17 3.06 -5.77
N TRP A 37 7.73 3.11 -4.56
CA TRP A 37 6.97 3.36 -3.34
C TRP A 37 6.31 4.75 -3.38
N ARG A 38 7.04 5.80 -3.77
CA ARG A 38 6.51 7.17 -3.89
C ARG A 38 5.36 7.25 -4.90
N SER A 39 5.49 6.58 -6.04
CA SER A 39 4.42 6.49 -7.04
C SER A 39 3.19 5.78 -6.48
N THR A 40 3.39 4.64 -5.82
CA THR A 40 2.34 3.86 -5.17
C THR A 40 1.60 4.66 -4.11
N VAL A 41 2.32 5.37 -3.23
CA VAL A 41 1.75 6.27 -2.22
C VAL A 41 0.89 7.35 -2.87
N LYS A 42 1.39 7.99 -3.93
CA LYS A 42 0.64 9.04 -4.64
C LYS A 42 -0.69 8.52 -5.18
N THR A 43 -0.68 7.36 -5.84
CA THR A 43 -1.89 6.72 -6.35
C THR A 43 -2.88 6.39 -5.24
N ILE A 44 -2.39 5.82 -4.13
CA ILE A 44 -3.22 5.47 -2.98
C ILE A 44 -3.86 6.71 -2.35
N LEU A 45 -3.08 7.77 -2.13
CA LEU A 45 -3.60 9.01 -1.55
C LEU A 45 -4.67 9.65 -2.43
N VAL A 46 -4.50 9.63 -3.76
CA VAL A 46 -5.53 10.09 -4.70
C VAL A 46 -6.80 9.26 -4.56
N GLN A 47 -6.71 7.93 -4.59
CA GLN A 47 -7.87 7.05 -4.45
C GLN A 47 -8.60 7.23 -3.11
N LEU A 48 -7.85 7.42 -2.02
CA LEU A 48 -8.43 7.68 -0.70
C LEU A 48 -9.12 9.05 -0.67
N SER A 49 -8.53 10.07 -1.28
CA SER A 49 -9.14 11.39 -1.40
C SER A 49 -10.42 11.36 -2.24
N GLU A 50 -10.43 10.64 -3.36
CA GLU A 50 -11.62 10.44 -4.21
C GLU A 50 -12.73 9.68 -3.46
N SER A 51 -12.35 8.83 -2.51
CA SER A 51 -13.27 8.11 -1.63
C SER A 51 -13.74 8.95 -0.43
N GLY A 52 -13.38 10.24 -0.36
CA GLY A 52 -13.77 11.16 0.71
C GLY A 52 -13.02 10.97 2.03
N ILE A 53 -11.90 10.24 2.02
CA ILE A 53 -11.08 10.04 3.22
C ILE A 53 -10.24 11.29 3.50
N ALA A 54 -10.27 11.76 4.75
CA ALA A 54 -9.49 12.91 5.17
C ALA A 54 -7.98 12.67 5.00
N PRO A 55 -7.20 13.67 4.58
CA PRO A 55 -5.79 13.52 4.24
C PRO A 55 -4.96 12.92 5.40
N GLY A 56 -5.16 13.39 6.63
CA GLY A 56 -4.44 12.85 7.79
C GLY A 56 -4.70 11.36 8.06
N LEU A 57 -5.93 10.91 7.78
CA LEU A 57 -6.31 9.50 7.93
C LEU A 57 -5.73 8.65 6.78
N ALA A 58 -5.70 9.20 5.57
CA ALA A 58 -5.05 8.58 4.42
C ALA A 58 -3.54 8.42 4.62
N GLU A 59 -2.87 9.44 5.15
CA GLU A 59 -1.44 9.38 5.50
C GLU A 59 -1.14 8.37 6.61
N GLN A 60 -2.01 8.27 7.62
CA GLN A 60 -1.89 7.24 8.65
C GLN A 60 -2.04 5.84 8.06
N GLU A 61 -2.97 5.65 7.13
CA GLU A 61 -3.19 4.38 6.47
C GLU A 61 -2.00 3.96 5.59
N VAL A 62 -1.44 4.89 4.81
CA VAL A 62 -0.23 4.64 4.01
C VAL A 62 0.95 4.26 4.90
N ARG A 63 1.13 4.92 6.05
CA ARG A 63 2.17 4.54 7.03
C ARG A 63 1.97 3.14 7.59
N THR A 64 0.71 2.74 7.84
CA THR A 64 0.37 1.41 8.33
C THR A 64 0.61 0.35 7.26
N LEU A 65 0.25 0.65 6.00
CA LEU A 65 0.54 -0.19 4.85
C LEU A 65 2.05 -0.41 4.67
N LEU A 66 2.87 0.64 4.77
CA LEU A 66 4.33 0.51 4.66
C LEU A 66 4.89 -0.45 5.70
N ARG A 67 4.48 -0.32 6.96
CA ARG A 67 4.93 -1.23 8.03
C ARG A 67 4.54 -2.68 7.76
N ALA A 68 3.32 -2.90 7.25
CA ALA A 68 2.86 -4.24 6.89
C ALA A 68 3.67 -4.84 5.73
N VAL A 69 3.97 -4.05 4.71
CA VAL A 69 4.81 -4.45 3.57
C VAL A 69 6.23 -4.78 4.00
N LEU A 70 6.88 -3.91 4.78
CA LEU A 70 8.23 -4.16 5.28
C LEU A 70 8.27 -5.38 6.21
N GLY A 71 7.25 -5.57 7.05
CA GLY A 71 7.13 -6.76 7.88
C GLY A 71 6.99 -8.06 7.07
N ASP A 72 6.25 -8.02 5.95
CA ASP A 72 6.12 -9.16 5.04
C ASP A 72 7.44 -9.47 4.32
N ILE A 73 8.19 -8.45 3.88
CA ILE A 73 9.53 -8.62 3.28
C ILE A 73 10.47 -9.27 4.30
N VAL A 74 10.59 -8.73 5.51
CA VAL A 74 11.49 -9.27 6.55
C VAL A 74 11.14 -10.72 6.90
N ARG A 75 9.84 -11.07 6.94
CA ARG A 75 9.40 -12.44 7.21
C ARG A 75 9.75 -13.43 6.09
N ARG A 76 10.03 -12.95 4.88
CA ARG A 76 10.37 -13.77 3.70
C ARG A 76 11.87 -13.97 3.51
N VAL A 77 12.71 -13.16 4.17
CA VAL A 77 14.16 -13.38 4.18
C VAL A 77 14.45 -14.60 5.09
N PRO A 78 15.09 -15.67 4.57
CA PRO A 78 15.43 -16.86 5.35
C PRO A 78 16.48 -16.61 6.44
#